data_AF-A0A842M705-F1
#
_entry.id   AF-A0A842M705-F1
#
_cell.length_a   1.000
_cell.length_b   1.000
_cell.length_c   1.000
_cell.angle_alpha   90.00
_cell.angle_beta   90.00
_cell.angle_gamma   90.00
#
_symmetry.space_group_name_H-M   'P 1'
#
loop_
_entity.id
_entity.type
_entity.pdbx_description
1 polymer ?
#
loop_
_entity_poly.entity_id
_entity_poly.type
_entity_poly.pdbx_seq_one_letter_code
_entity_poly.pdbx_strand_id
1 'polypeptide(L)' 'MTEYESNTYITLNSLISAAATEISQKSKVPRSRIYDILRSLESKGFIEIEKGKPLK' A
#
# COMPACT_ATOMS: atom_id res chain seq x y z
N MET A 1 12.03 -1.26 -8.90
CA MET A 1 10.96 -1.73 -8.00
C MET A 1 11.50 -2.89 -7.19
N THR A 2 11.31 -2.91 -5.88
CA THR A 2 11.67 -4.06 -5.03
C THR A 2 10.54 -5.10 -5.03
N GLU A 3 10.84 -6.35 -4.65
CA GLU A 3 9.83 -7.42 -4.54
C GLU A 3 8.65 -7.01 -3.63
N TYR A 4 8.94 -6.31 -2.54
CA TYR A 4 7.92 -5.79 -1.64
C TYR A 4 7.06 -4.68 -2.26
N GLU A 5 7.65 -3.81 -3.09
CA GLU A 5 6.87 -2.79 -3.83
C GLU A 5 5.92 -3.45 -4.82
N SER A 6 6.38 -4.46 -5.58
CA SER A 6 5.53 -5.22 -6.50
C SER A 6 4.40 -5.93 -5.77
N ASN A 7 4.69 -6.65 -4.68
CA ASN A 7 3.67 -7.35 -3.91
C ASN A 7 2.65 -6.39 -3.28
N THR A 8 3.09 -5.23 -2.80
CA THR A 8 2.20 -4.19 -2.28
C THR A 8 1.29 -3.64 -3.37
N TYR A 9 1.84 -3.32 -4.54
CA TYR A 9 1.09 -2.79 -5.68
C TYR A 9 0.05 -3.79 -6.20
N ILE A 10 0.43 -5.06 -6.39
CA ILE A 10 -0.50 -6.12 -6.83
C ILE A 10 -1.61 -6.33 -5.81
N THR A 11 -1.26 -6.36 -4.52
CA THR A 11 -2.24 -6.50 -3.43
C THR A 11 -3.22 -5.34 -3.43
N LEU A 12 -2.73 -4.10 -3.56
CA LEU A 12 -3.59 -2.91 -3.61
C LEU A 12 -4.51 -2.93 -4.84
N ASN A 13 -3.99 -3.30 -6.00
CA ASN A 13 -4.77 -3.40 -7.23
C ASN A 13 -5.90 -4.44 -7.11
N SER A 14 -5.69 -5.52 -6.35
CA SER A 14 -6.74 -6.51 -6.07
C SER A 14 -7.77 -6.02 -5.04
N LEU A 15 -7.44 -5.05 -4.20
CA LEU A 15 -8.32 -4.53 -3.14
C LEU A 15 -9.08 -3.28 -3.56
N ILE A 16 -8.63 -2.60 -4.64
CA ILE A 16 -9.13 -1.31 -5.14
C ILE A 16 -8.80 -0.17 -4.18
N SER A 17 -9.13 -0.32 -2.89
CA SER A 17 -8.71 0.55 -1.80
C SER A 17 -8.59 -0.27 -0.52
N ALA A 18 -7.58 0.02 0.31
CA ALA A 18 -7.38 -0.67 1.57
C ALA A 18 -6.52 0.17 2.53
N ALA A 19 -6.70 -0.04 3.83
CA ALA A 19 -5.82 0.58 4.81
C ALA A 19 -4.41 -0.03 4.74
N ALA A 20 -3.37 0.76 5.04
CA ALA A 20 -1.98 0.29 5.13
C ALA A 20 -1.83 -0.98 6.01
N THR A 21 -2.68 -1.09 7.04
CA THR A 21 -2.75 -2.21 7.96
C THR A 21 -3.22 -3.51 7.27
N GLU A 22 -4.22 -3.43 6.40
CA GLU A 22 -4.78 -4.56 5.64
C GLU A 22 -3.84 -4.96 4.51
N ILE A 23 -3.27 -3.97 3.81
CA ILE A 23 -2.30 -4.21 2.75
C ILE A 23 -1.09 -4.94 3.32
N SER A 24 -0.58 -4.52 4.49
CA SER A 24 0.52 -5.22 5.17
C SER A 24 0.20 -6.69 5.49
N GLN A 25 -1.02 -6.99 5.94
CA GLN A 25 -1.45 -8.36 6.22
C GLN A 25 -1.54 -9.22 4.95
N LYS A 26 -2.10 -8.66 3.86
CA LYS A 26 -2.30 -9.40 2.60
C LYS A 26 -1.03 -9.52 1.75
N SER A 27 -0.18 -8.49 1.75
CA SER A 27 1.07 -8.45 0.96
C SER A 27 2.27 -9.13 1.64
N LYS A 28 2.10 -9.63 2.88
CA LYS A 28 3.18 -10.16 3.74
C LYS A 28 4.34 -9.17 3.96
N VAL A 29 4.08 -7.88 3.79
CA VAL A 29 5.05 -6.80 4.03
C VAL A 29 4.96 -6.39 5.50
N PRO A 30 6.09 -6.26 6.22
CA PRO A 30 6.09 -5.77 7.60
C PRO A 30 5.45 -4.38 7.74
N ARG A 31 4.67 -4.15 8.80
CA ARG A 31 4.05 -2.83 9.08
C ARG A 31 5.06 -1.70 9.23
N SER A 32 6.27 -1.99 9.67
CA SER A 32 7.35 -1.01 9.75
C SER A 32 7.79 -0.50 8.37
N ARG A 33 7.56 -1.27 7.30
CA ARG A 33 8.02 -0.99 5.93
C ARG A 33 6.88 -0.58 5.00
N ILE A 34 5.63 -0.89 5.34
CA ILE A 34 4.48 -0.64 4.45
C ILE A 34 4.31 0.85 4.16
N TYR A 35 4.50 1.73 5.15
CA TYR A 35 4.38 3.17 4.95
C TYR A 35 5.48 3.71 4.03
N ASP A 36 6.71 3.22 4.14
CA ASP A 36 7.81 3.62 3.28
C ASP A 36 7.56 3.18 1.83
N ILE A 37 7.06 1.95 1.65
CA ILE A 37 6.71 1.40 0.35
C ILE A 37 5.55 2.17 -0.28
N LEU A 38 4.49 2.45 0.48
CA LEU A 38 3.36 3.24 0.01
C LEU A 38 3.79 4.65 -0.40
N ARG A 39 4.64 5.33 0.39
CA ARG A 39 5.20 6.64 0.00
C ARG A 39 6.06 6.55 -1.26
N SER A 40 6.85 5.49 -1.43
CA SER A 40 7.65 5.28 -2.64
C SER A 40 6.76 5.08 -3.87
N LEU A 41 5.66 4.32 -3.74
CA LEU A 41 4.69 4.12 -4.81
C LEU A 41 3.91 5.40 -5.14
N GLU A 42 3.51 6.16 -4.12
CA GLU A 42 2.86 7.47 -4.27
C GLU A 42 3.77 8.47 -4.97
N SER A 43 5.02 8.59 -4.52
CA SER A 43 6.02 9.48 -5.13
C SER A 43 6.32 9.14 -6.60
N LYS A 44 6.08 7.89 -7.00
CA LYS A 44 6.23 7.43 -8.40
C LYS A 44 4.94 7.58 -9.21
N GLY A 45 3.83 8.00 -8.59
CA GLY A 45 2.52 8.14 -9.24
C GLY A 45 1.80 6.81 -9.51
N PHE A 46 2.18 5.73 -8.82
CA PHE A 46 1.51 4.43 -8.96
C PHE A 46 0.24 4.31 -8.13
N ILE A 47 0.16 5.05 -7.01
CA ILE A 47 -0.96 5.00 -6.07
C ILE A 47 -1.25 6.42 -5.55
N GLU A 48 -2.45 6.64 -5.05
CA GLU A 48 -2.81 7.82 -4.26
C GLU A 48 -3.11 7.41 -2.82
N ILE A 49 -2.59 8.17 -1.85
CA ILE A 49 -2.87 7.95 -0.43
C ILE A 49 -3.92 8.97 0.02
N GLU A 50 -5.16 8.51 0.16
CA GLU A 50 -6.21 9.34 0.73
C GLU A 50 -6.02 9.48 2.25
N LYS A 51 -5.67 10.68 2.71
CA LYS A 51 -5.63 11.03 4.14
C LYS A 51 -7.02 11.48 4.60
N GLY A 52 -7.95 10.53 4.66
CA GLY A 52 -9.31 10.72 5.18
C GLY A 52 -9.61 9.77 6.33
N LYS A 53 -10.47 10.16 7.28
CA LYS A 53 -11.13 9.18 8.16
C LYS A 53 -11.95 8.27 7.25
N PRO A 54 -11.91 6.93 7.39
CA PRO A 54 -12.71 6.04 6.57
C PRO A 54 -14.18 6.47 6.71
N LEU A 55 -14.76 6.94 5.61
CA LEU A 55 -16.21 7.09 5.50
C LEU A 55 -16.73 5.67 5.35
N LYS A 56 -17.38 5.23 6.43
CA LYS A 56 -17.91 3.88 6.63
C LYS A 56 -18.94 3.50 5.56
#